data_AF-A0A0M0K298-F1
#
_entry.id   AF-A0A0M0K298-F1
#
_cell.length_a   1.000
_cell.length_b   1.000
_cell.length_c   1.000
_cell.angle_alpha   90.00
_cell.angle_beta   90.00
_cell.angle_gamma   90.00
#
_symmetry.space_group_name_H-M   'P 1'
#
loop_
_entity.id
_entity.type
_entity.pdbx_description
1 polymer ?
#
loop_
_entity_poly.entity_id
_entity_poly.type
_entity_poly.pdbx_seq_one_letter_code
_entity_poly.pdbx_strand_id
1 'polypeptide(L)'
;MAGEDFVGRLGLGGASAVAPASLAELRAIVGEDASDAGLERLILQADGDLSVALELYLASPVAYASDAAALVEDDDGMGAASCIEGVWATTLALLPPEDAEEAHQAYVWRGDRIVLPHAALGAFLDALHARTGRRQPPNPICMRLCLSGASRVCGIADWSAPEGTVIVPQWLLDEMTMASGRVATLGEPVGVESADVPRATSLSLRPLGQAVRLLSRERQVELLTRGVQDIFTNVRVGDHLDIAGEGGGKFEVVACRGKLDERMGGAGASRGGGGEDARGGTTQEAVCVVAADNGDLEFDLDLEESVEREGARLRFEAAREAYKQTLEGAAISGRSRLLLDEPIARDQLRALVNAADEAVEAGCEFGEELDLARSGLQAADRLVELERLAHEAQAQAEAAREAEAVGLAQEAFQAQAAAEAARHAATALAEQLQARLSALVPAEPEVGGMPIRVQWPHGGQLQRRFEAGATLEQVRAWVVTAYPADAPTPLTEAFVLKTRPVPGTPTIKLDESNRLVTVEEAGLRGQTLMFDLSGGCP
;
A
#
# COMPACT_ATOMS: atom_id res chain seq x y z
N MET A 1 -18.84 18.53 -1.61
CA MET A 1 -20.03 17.65 -1.57
C MET A 1 -19.53 16.25 -1.83
N ALA A 2 -19.90 15.29 -0.98
CA ALA A 2 -19.50 13.90 -1.14
C ALA A 2 -20.13 13.34 -2.43
N GLY A 3 -19.33 12.81 -3.35
CA GLY A 3 -19.82 12.08 -4.50
C GLY A 3 -20.29 10.70 -4.03
N GLU A 4 -21.58 10.43 -4.18
CA GLU A 4 -22.13 9.08 -3.96
C GLU A 4 -21.85 8.24 -5.21
N ASP A 5 -21.17 7.10 -5.02
CA ASP A 5 -20.97 6.11 -6.08
C ASP A 5 -22.31 5.51 -6.50
N PHE A 6 -22.74 5.77 -7.73
CA PHE A 6 -23.97 5.19 -8.29
C PHE A 6 -23.69 3.76 -8.79
N VAL A 7 -24.10 2.75 -8.01
CA VAL A 7 -23.98 1.34 -8.41
C VAL A 7 -25.30 0.85 -9.02
N GLY A 8 -25.42 0.90 -10.35
CA GLY A 8 -26.53 0.29 -11.08
C GLY A 8 -26.24 -1.17 -11.46
N ARG A 9 -27.06 -2.12 -10.99
CA ARG A 9 -27.01 -3.52 -11.45
C ARG A 9 -27.84 -3.70 -12.72
N LEU A 10 -27.20 -3.99 -13.84
CA LEU A 10 -27.86 -4.43 -15.08
C LEU A 10 -27.56 -5.91 -15.32
N GLY A 11 -28.57 -6.76 -15.11
CA GLY A 11 -28.47 -8.19 -15.41
C GLY A 11 -28.61 -8.43 -16.90
N LEU A 12 -27.51 -8.69 -17.60
CA LEU A 12 -27.53 -9.15 -18.98
C LEU A 12 -27.62 -10.67 -19.00
N GLY A 13 -28.84 -11.18 -19.17
CA GLY A 13 -29.09 -12.60 -19.33
C GLY A 13 -28.67 -13.10 -20.71
N GLY A 14 -27.72 -14.03 -20.72
CA GLY A 14 -27.61 -15.12 -21.70
C GLY A 14 -27.28 -14.77 -23.17
N ALA A 15 -26.13 -15.29 -23.61
CA ALA A 15 -25.63 -15.43 -24.98
C ALA A 15 -24.77 -14.27 -25.55
N SER A 16 -23.47 -14.59 -25.69
CA SER A 16 -22.42 -13.89 -26.45
C SER A 16 -22.27 -12.39 -26.18
N ALA A 17 -21.41 -12.07 -25.20
CA ALA A 17 -20.95 -10.71 -24.96
C ALA A 17 -20.01 -10.27 -26.11
N VAL A 18 -20.56 -9.57 -27.11
CA VAL A 18 -19.77 -8.72 -28.01
C VAL A 18 -19.65 -7.36 -27.33
N ALA A 19 -18.42 -6.92 -27.06
CA ALA A 19 -18.18 -5.60 -26.48
C ALA A 19 -18.74 -4.51 -27.42
N PRO A 20 -19.42 -3.47 -26.91
CA PRO A 20 -19.95 -2.40 -27.74
C PRO A 20 -18.78 -1.69 -28.44
N ALA A 21 -18.91 -1.49 -29.75
CA ALA A 21 -17.82 -0.99 -30.59
C ALA A 21 -17.78 0.54 -30.66
N SER A 22 -18.81 1.24 -30.14
CA SER A 22 -18.90 2.70 -30.23
C SER A 22 -19.54 3.37 -29.02
N LEU A 23 -19.13 4.62 -28.77
CA LEU A 23 -19.62 5.47 -27.67
C LEU A 23 -21.13 5.78 -27.78
N ALA A 24 -21.70 5.71 -28.99
CA ALA A 24 -23.13 5.95 -29.24
C ALA A 24 -24.01 4.81 -28.71
N GLU A 25 -23.55 3.56 -28.80
CA GLU A 25 -24.26 2.39 -28.27
C GLU A 25 -24.28 2.38 -26.74
N LEU A 26 -23.19 2.82 -26.11
CA LEU A 26 -23.11 2.99 -24.65
C LEU A 26 -24.10 4.05 -24.13
N ARG A 27 -24.26 5.18 -24.85
CA ARG A 27 -25.24 6.21 -24.48
C ARG A 27 -26.70 5.75 -24.59
N ALA A 28 -27.00 4.89 -25.57
CA ALA A 28 -28.34 4.34 -25.74
C ALA A 28 -28.74 3.37 -24.60
N ILE A 29 -27.77 2.72 -23.96
CA ILE A 29 -28.00 1.76 -22.87
C ILE A 29 -28.19 2.45 -21.51
N VAL A 30 -27.49 3.56 -21.26
CA VAL A 30 -27.49 4.26 -19.96
C VAL A 30 -28.65 5.27 -19.82
N GLY A 31 -29.28 5.67 -20.94
CA GLY A 31 -30.40 6.62 -20.96
C GLY A 31 -29.94 8.09 -20.90
N GLU A 32 -30.68 8.99 -21.55
CA GLU A 32 -30.29 10.40 -21.76
C GLU A 32 -30.17 11.23 -20.47
N ASP A 33 -30.75 10.76 -19.35
CA ASP A 33 -30.78 11.46 -18.07
C ASP A 33 -29.45 11.37 -17.26
N ALA A 34 -28.47 10.59 -17.73
CA ALA A 34 -27.18 10.45 -17.07
C ALA A 34 -26.16 11.57 -17.40
N SER A 35 -26.59 12.61 -18.12
CA SER A 35 -25.70 13.69 -18.58
C SER A 35 -25.40 14.77 -17.52
N ASP A 36 -26.19 14.86 -16.44
CA ASP A 36 -26.02 15.90 -15.40
C ASP A 36 -25.39 15.40 -14.09
N ALA A 37 -25.24 14.08 -13.92
CA ALA A 37 -24.52 13.51 -12.79
C ALA A 37 -23.16 13.02 -13.27
N GLY A 38 -22.09 13.75 -12.95
CA GLY A 38 -20.71 13.42 -13.32
C GLY A 38 -20.36 11.96 -13.03
N LEU A 39 -20.42 11.12 -14.06
CA LEU A 39 -20.08 9.71 -14.03
C LEU A 39 -18.58 9.55 -14.27
N GLU A 40 -17.80 9.45 -13.19
CA GLU A 40 -16.35 9.22 -13.28
C GLU A 40 -15.99 7.73 -13.50
N ARG A 41 -16.91 6.81 -13.19
CA ARG A 41 -16.67 5.36 -13.32
C ARG A 41 -17.94 4.57 -13.66
N LEU A 42 -17.86 3.71 -14.67
CA LEU A 42 -18.88 2.71 -14.99
C LEU A 42 -18.27 1.32 -14.80
N ILE A 43 -18.79 0.53 -13.85
CA ILE A 43 -18.35 -0.85 -13.60
C ILE A 43 -19.42 -1.80 -14.13
N LEU A 44 -19.08 -2.55 -15.18
CA LEU A 44 -19.95 -3.61 -15.71
C LEU A 44 -19.54 -4.95 -15.10
N GLN A 45 -20.46 -5.56 -14.36
CA GLN A 45 -20.26 -6.84 -13.70
C GLN A 45 -21.05 -7.91 -14.47
N ALA A 46 -20.35 -8.86 -15.08
CA ALA A 46 -20.96 -10.05 -15.68
C ALA A 46 -20.95 -11.18 -14.64
N ASP A 47 -22.06 -11.93 -14.55
CA ASP A 47 -22.14 -13.09 -13.66
C ASP A 47 -21.13 -14.17 -14.13
N GLY A 48 -20.06 -14.33 -13.34
CA GLY A 48 -18.99 -15.31 -13.53
C GLY A 48 -17.61 -14.67 -13.76
N ASP A 49 -16.81 -14.62 -12.68
CA ASP A 49 -15.35 -14.46 -12.54
C ASP A 49 -14.55 -13.45 -13.41
N LEU A 50 -15.18 -12.64 -14.27
CA LEU A 50 -14.50 -11.54 -14.96
C LEU A 50 -15.15 -10.20 -14.65
N SER A 51 -14.46 -9.43 -13.82
CA SER A 51 -14.68 -7.99 -13.70
C SER A 51 -13.71 -7.29 -14.66
N VAL A 52 -14.21 -6.64 -15.71
CA VAL A 52 -13.39 -5.78 -16.58
C VAL A 52 -13.69 -4.34 -16.20
N ALA A 53 -12.74 -3.68 -15.53
CA ALA A 53 -12.79 -2.25 -15.31
C ALA A 53 -12.26 -1.52 -16.56
N LEU A 54 -13.10 -0.69 -17.17
CA LEU A 54 -12.70 0.19 -18.28
C LEU A 54 -12.68 1.63 -17.75
N GLU A 55 -11.50 2.21 -17.59
CA GLU A 55 -11.34 3.62 -17.26
C GLU A 55 -11.41 4.44 -18.55
N LEU A 56 -12.43 5.29 -18.67
CA LEU A 56 -12.57 6.25 -19.76
C LEU A 56 -12.20 7.64 -19.25
N TYR A 57 -11.07 8.17 -19.69
CA TYR A 57 -10.70 9.57 -19.45
C TYR A 57 -11.52 10.48 -20.39
N LEU A 58 -12.51 11.17 -19.85
CA LEU A 58 -13.16 12.29 -20.55
C LEU A 58 -12.29 13.55 -20.38
N ALA A 59 -11.48 13.86 -21.40
CA ALA A 59 -10.83 15.16 -21.49
C ALA A 59 -11.89 16.24 -21.76
N SER A 60 -12.17 17.07 -20.76
CA SER A 60 -12.96 18.30 -20.93
C SER A 60 -12.02 19.48 -21.26
N PRO A 61 -12.27 20.25 -22.34
CA PRO A 61 -11.51 21.46 -22.64
C PRO A 61 -12.16 22.64 -21.93
N VAL A 62 -11.49 23.23 -20.94
CA VAL A 62 -11.88 24.54 -20.40
C VAL A 62 -10.93 25.60 -20.93
N ALA A 63 -11.43 26.33 -21.91
CA ALA A 63 -10.91 27.61 -22.34
C ALA A 63 -11.09 28.65 -21.22
N TYR A 64 -10.05 29.42 -20.93
CA TYR A 64 -10.19 30.71 -20.26
C TYR A 64 -9.80 31.81 -21.25
N ALA A 65 -10.82 32.51 -21.74
CA ALA A 65 -10.70 33.79 -22.39
C ALA A 65 -10.60 34.90 -21.33
N SER A 66 -9.91 35.96 -21.72
CA SER A 66 -9.70 37.22 -21.03
C SER A 66 -10.98 37.89 -20.51
N ASP A 67 -10.86 38.60 -19.39
CA ASP A 67 -11.15 40.04 -19.42
C ASP A 67 -10.44 40.79 -18.30
N ALA A 68 -9.83 41.91 -18.68
CA ALA A 68 -9.15 42.87 -17.85
C ALA A 68 -10.13 43.92 -17.32
N ALA A 69 -9.95 44.40 -16.09
CA ALA A 69 -9.99 45.83 -15.77
C ALA A 69 -9.63 46.10 -14.30
N ALA A 70 -8.77 47.12 -14.16
CA ALA A 70 -8.66 48.07 -13.05
C ALA A 70 -8.06 47.56 -11.73
N LEU A 71 -6.76 47.80 -11.58
CA LEU A 71 -6.18 48.66 -10.52
C LEU A 71 -4.76 49.04 -10.97
N VAL A 72 -4.63 50.24 -11.55
CA VAL A 72 -3.35 50.92 -11.74
C VAL A 72 -3.11 51.66 -10.44
N GLU A 73 -2.29 51.10 -9.57
CA GLU A 73 -1.58 51.87 -8.56
C GLU A 73 -0.19 52.16 -9.12
N ASP A 74 0.25 53.39 -8.95
CA ASP A 74 1.49 53.96 -9.48
C ASP A 74 2.71 53.15 -9.01
N ASP A 75 3.17 52.22 -9.83
CA ASP A 75 4.47 51.57 -9.69
C ASP A 75 5.53 52.43 -10.40
N ASP A 76 6.03 53.42 -9.66
CA ASP A 76 7.18 54.23 -10.05
C ASP A 76 8.45 53.33 -10.13
N GLY A 77 8.76 52.83 -11.33
CA GLY A 77 10.17 52.75 -11.75
C GLY A 77 10.74 51.45 -12.29
N MET A 78 9.95 50.46 -12.74
CA MET A 78 10.49 49.40 -13.60
C MET A 78 10.47 49.83 -15.07
N GLY A 79 11.63 50.07 -15.68
CA GLY A 79 11.76 49.99 -17.14
C GLY A 79 12.61 51.02 -17.88
N ALA A 80 13.23 51.99 -17.20
CA ALA A 80 14.30 52.77 -17.82
C ALA A 80 15.63 52.32 -17.20
N ALA A 81 16.32 51.39 -17.86
CA ALA A 81 17.72 51.06 -17.55
C ALA A 81 18.47 52.37 -17.37
N SER A 82 18.85 52.69 -16.12
CA SER A 82 19.59 53.90 -15.82
C SER A 82 21.01 53.68 -16.33
N CYS A 83 21.21 53.93 -17.62
CA CYS A 83 22.47 53.73 -18.30
C CYS A 83 23.50 54.75 -17.77
N ILE A 84 24.10 54.40 -16.63
CA ILE A 84 25.20 55.14 -16.01
C ILE A 84 26.55 54.79 -16.63
N GLU A 85 26.58 53.88 -17.59
CA GLU A 85 27.81 53.45 -18.24
C GLU A 85 28.53 54.63 -18.91
N GLY A 86 29.80 54.82 -18.51
CA GLY A 86 30.67 55.88 -19.01
C GLY A 86 30.16 57.30 -18.73
N VAL A 87 29.24 57.50 -17.77
CA VAL A 87 28.83 58.83 -17.30
C VAL A 87 30.01 59.57 -16.70
N TRP A 88 30.84 58.86 -15.94
CA TRP A 88 32.00 59.40 -15.26
C TRP A 88 33.20 58.48 -15.49
N ALA A 89 34.36 59.08 -15.74
CA ALA A 89 35.62 58.37 -15.85
C ALA A 89 36.75 59.25 -15.32
N THR A 90 37.73 58.63 -14.66
CA THR A 90 38.92 59.29 -14.14
C THR A 90 40.12 58.34 -14.17
N THR A 91 41.29 58.86 -13.83
CA THR A 91 42.50 58.07 -13.62
C THR A 91 43.06 58.38 -12.25
N LEU A 92 43.25 57.34 -11.43
CA LEU A 92 43.72 57.44 -10.04
C LEU A 92 44.99 56.61 -9.86
N ALA A 93 45.84 56.99 -8.92
CA ALA A 93 47.03 56.22 -8.58
C ALA A 93 46.64 55.02 -7.70
N LEU A 94 47.09 53.81 -8.07
CA LEU A 94 46.85 52.61 -7.27
C LEU A 94 47.53 52.70 -5.90
N LEU A 95 46.77 52.45 -4.83
CA LEU A 95 47.27 52.24 -3.47
C LEU A 95 46.88 50.82 -3.00
N PRO A 96 47.81 50.03 -2.42
CA PRO A 96 47.54 48.67 -1.98
C PRO A 96 46.78 48.71 -0.65
N PRO A 97 46.16 47.58 -0.26
CA PRO A 97 45.44 47.46 1.00
C PRO A 97 46.26 47.76 2.25
N GLU A 98 47.54 47.38 2.23
CA GLU A 98 48.42 47.35 3.41
C GLU A 98 48.71 48.74 3.99
N ASP A 99 48.55 49.78 3.17
CA ASP A 99 48.80 51.17 3.54
C ASP A 99 47.52 51.89 4.07
N ALA A 100 46.36 51.22 4.09
CA ALA A 100 45.10 51.77 4.57
C ALA A 100 44.89 51.49 6.08
N GLU A 101 44.41 52.48 6.85
CA GLU A 101 44.23 52.39 8.31
C GLU A 101 43.43 51.15 8.77
N GLU A 102 43.87 50.52 9.89
CA GLU A 102 43.40 49.23 10.43
C GLU A 102 41.87 49.05 10.55
N ALA A 103 41.10 50.13 10.69
CA ALA A 103 39.67 50.05 11.02
C ALA A 103 38.76 49.64 9.83
N HIS A 104 39.19 49.84 8.58
CA HIS A 104 38.35 49.54 7.39
C HIS A 104 38.64 48.15 6.78
N GLN A 105 39.55 47.39 7.39
CA GLN A 105 40.20 46.28 6.71
C GLN A 105 39.33 45.01 6.58
N ALA A 106 38.56 44.59 7.58
CA ALA A 106 38.01 43.23 7.56
C ALA A 106 36.96 42.92 6.47
N TYR A 107 36.13 43.91 6.08
CA TYR A 107 35.03 43.73 5.12
C TYR A 107 35.40 44.11 3.68
N VAL A 108 36.19 45.17 3.49
CA VAL A 108 36.62 45.63 2.15
C VAL A 108 37.48 44.57 1.46
N TRP A 109 38.31 43.85 2.22
CA TRP A 109 39.29 42.92 1.63
C TRP A 109 38.74 41.57 1.18
N ARG A 110 37.51 41.22 1.57
CA ARG A 110 36.91 39.92 1.20
C ARG A 110 36.05 39.98 -0.05
N GLY A 111 35.62 41.18 -0.45
CA GLY A 111 34.71 41.40 -1.56
C GLY A 111 35.34 42.10 -2.75
N ASP A 112 34.52 42.43 -3.74
CA ASP A 112 34.88 43.14 -4.97
C ASP A 112 34.76 44.66 -4.82
N ARG A 113 34.88 45.20 -3.60
CA ARG A 113 34.60 46.62 -3.33
C ARG A 113 35.89 47.43 -3.24
N ILE A 114 35.92 48.58 -3.89
CA ILE A 114 37.04 49.52 -3.88
C ILE A 114 36.75 50.72 -3.00
N VAL A 115 37.80 51.44 -2.60
CA VAL A 115 37.66 52.74 -1.92
C VAL A 115 38.16 53.84 -2.85
N LEU A 116 37.32 54.85 -3.03
CA LEU A 116 37.59 56.01 -3.87
C LEU A 116 37.77 57.28 -3.02
N PRO A 117 38.37 58.36 -3.56
CA PRO A 117 38.52 59.59 -2.80
C PRO A 117 37.21 60.39 -2.77
N HIS A 118 37.03 61.23 -1.75
CA HIS A 118 35.78 61.99 -1.59
C HIS A 118 35.51 62.92 -2.78
N ALA A 119 36.55 63.52 -3.38
CA ALA A 119 36.40 64.34 -4.58
C ALA A 119 35.80 63.57 -5.78
N ALA A 120 36.01 62.25 -5.87
CA ALA A 120 35.43 61.43 -6.92
C ALA A 120 33.90 61.30 -6.77
N LEU A 121 33.36 61.28 -5.55
CA LEU A 121 31.92 61.25 -5.32
C LEU A 121 31.26 62.52 -5.86
N GLY A 122 31.81 63.69 -5.52
CA GLY A 122 31.28 64.96 -6.00
C GLY A 122 31.29 65.04 -7.53
N ALA A 123 32.42 64.69 -8.14
CA ALA A 123 32.57 64.66 -9.60
C ALA A 123 31.61 63.66 -10.27
N PHE A 124 31.39 62.49 -9.66
CA PHE A 124 30.44 61.49 -10.15
C PHE A 124 29.00 61.99 -10.08
N LEU A 125 28.58 62.58 -8.96
CA LEU A 125 27.21 63.09 -8.79
C LEU A 125 26.91 64.27 -9.72
N ASP A 126 27.90 65.15 -9.94
CA ASP A 126 27.77 66.24 -10.89
C ASP A 126 27.64 65.71 -12.33
N ALA A 127 28.46 64.73 -12.72
CA ALA A 127 28.38 64.09 -14.03
C ALA A 127 27.04 63.34 -14.23
N LEU A 128 26.58 62.63 -13.19
CA LEU A 128 25.30 61.93 -13.18
C LEU A 128 24.14 62.91 -13.35
N HIS A 129 24.13 64.00 -12.59
CA HIS A 129 23.10 65.02 -12.69
C HIS A 129 23.11 65.71 -14.05
N ALA A 130 24.29 66.03 -14.59
CA ALA A 130 24.42 66.63 -15.91
C ALA A 130 23.88 65.71 -17.03
N ARG A 131 24.12 64.40 -16.93
CA ARG A 131 23.74 63.43 -17.98
C ARG A 131 22.31 62.91 -17.84
N THR A 132 21.84 62.68 -16.62
CA THR A 132 20.55 62.01 -16.37
C THR A 132 19.50 62.91 -15.71
N GLY A 133 19.88 64.09 -15.25
CA GLY A 133 19.04 64.96 -14.42
C GLY A 133 18.87 64.46 -12.98
N ARG A 134 19.33 63.24 -12.65
CA ARG A 134 19.19 62.64 -11.33
C ARG A 134 20.34 63.03 -10.41
N ARG A 135 20.04 63.35 -9.14
CA ARG A 135 21.05 63.59 -8.10
C ARG A 135 21.26 62.38 -7.19
N GLN A 136 20.37 61.41 -7.25
CA GLN A 136 20.47 60.19 -6.49
C GLN A 136 21.26 59.16 -7.32
N PRO A 137 22.39 58.65 -6.81
CA PRO A 137 23.12 57.60 -7.48
C PRO A 137 22.32 56.27 -7.43
N PRO A 138 22.51 55.38 -8.42
CA PRO A 138 21.94 54.04 -8.32
C PRO A 138 22.54 53.31 -7.11
N ASN A 139 21.74 52.42 -6.52
CA ASN A 139 22.21 51.52 -5.48
C ASN A 139 22.18 50.08 -6.05
N PRO A 140 23.28 49.31 -5.96
CA PRO A 140 24.64 49.75 -5.65
C PRO A 140 25.26 50.55 -6.82
N ILE A 141 26.35 51.28 -6.53
CA ILE A 141 27.15 51.95 -7.55
C ILE A 141 28.25 50.99 -8.02
N CYS A 142 28.28 50.70 -9.32
CA CYS A 142 29.31 49.87 -9.94
C CYS A 142 30.31 50.72 -10.74
N MET A 143 31.59 50.36 -10.64
CA MET A 143 32.70 50.99 -11.35
C MET A 143 33.48 49.92 -12.12
N ARG A 144 33.97 50.25 -13.32
CA ARG A 144 34.93 49.43 -14.06
C ARG A 144 36.33 49.97 -13.80
N LEU A 145 37.18 49.12 -13.24
CA LEU A 145 38.62 49.35 -13.15
C LEU A 145 39.28 48.91 -14.44
N CYS A 146 40.24 49.70 -14.92
CA CYS A 146 41.08 49.39 -16.07
C CYS A 146 42.54 49.52 -15.66
N LEU A 147 43.30 48.41 -15.71
CA LEU A 147 44.71 48.36 -15.35
C LEU A 147 45.48 47.53 -16.37
N SER A 148 46.47 48.14 -17.01
CA SER A 148 47.39 47.47 -17.95
C SER A 148 46.68 46.58 -19.01
N GLY A 149 45.52 47.02 -19.50
CA GLY A 149 44.73 46.32 -20.51
C GLY A 149 43.74 45.27 -19.98
N ALA A 150 43.80 44.93 -18.69
CA ALA A 150 42.76 44.18 -18.01
C ALA A 150 41.67 45.13 -17.49
N SER A 151 40.41 44.67 -17.51
CA SER A 151 39.29 45.42 -16.94
C SER A 151 38.44 44.56 -16.03
N ARG A 152 37.95 45.12 -14.92
CA ARG A 152 37.12 44.40 -13.96
C ARG A 152 36.07 45.32 -13.36
N VAL A 153 34.84 44.82 -13.21
CA VAL A 153 33.75 45.59 -12.59
C VAL A 153 33.70 45.28 -11.10
N CYS A 154 33.53 46.32 -10.29
CA CYS A 154 33.63 46.29 -8.84
C CYS A 154 32.60 47.24 -8.22
N GLY A 155 32.24 46.99 -6.96
CA GLY A 155 31.44 47.91 -6.15
C GLY A 155 32.28 48.98 -5.46
N ILE A 156 31.62 49.93 -4.81
CA ILE A 156 32.28 50.93 -3.95
C ILE A 156 31.98 50.59 -2.49
N ALA A 157 33.03 50.43 -1.69
CA ALA A 157 32.92 50.26 -0.25
C ALA A 157 32.73 51.60 0.46
N ASP A 158 33.58 52.58 0.12
CA ASP A 158 33.60 53.90 0.77
C ASP A 158 34.30 54.95 -0.11
N TRP A 159 34.15 56.22 0.26
CA TRP A 159 34.70 57.40 -0.42
C TRP A 159 35.78 58.11 0.44
N SER A 160 36.61 57.32 1.12
CA SER A 160 37.59 57.78 2.11
C SER A 160 39.06 57.58 1.68
N ALA A 161 39.32 57.20 0.42
CA ALA A 161 40.70 57.05 -0.06
C ALA A 161 41.43 58.41 -0.09
N PRO A 162 42.77 58.42 0.07
CA PRO A 162 43.56 59.63 -0.13
C PRO A 162 43.28 60.27 -1.50
N GLU A 163 43.30 61.60 -1.55
CA GLU A 163 43.00 62.32 -2.78
C GLU A 163 43.94 61.94 -3.93
N GLY A 164 43.36 61.62 -5.09
CA GLY A 164 44.09 61.16 -6.27
C GLY A 164 44.49 59.68 -6.27
N THR A 165 44.09 58.89 -5.27
CA THR A 165 44.38 57.46 -5.21
C THR A 165 43.12 56.58 -5.23
N VAL A 166 43.27 55.30 -5.56
CA VAL A 166 42.23 54.28 -5.43
C VAL A 166 42.80 53.11 -4.64
N ILE A 167 42.02 52.61 -3.68
CA ILE A 167 42.40 51.44 -2.89
C ILE A 167 41.63 50.23 -3.43
N VAL A 168 42.36 49.20 -3.83
CA VAL A 168 41.83 48.01 -4.48
C VAL A 168 42.18 46.77 -3.68
N PRO A 169 41.24 45.82 -3.44
CA PRO A 169 41.55 44.57 -2.76
C PRO A 169 42.66 43.77 -3.46
N GLN A 170 43.54 43.13 -2.67
CA GLN A 170 44.70 42.42 -3.20
C GLN A 170 44.32 41.33 -4.19
N TRP A 171 43.29 40.53 -3.88
CA TRP A 171 42.84 39.44 -4.76
C TRP A 171 42.37 39.95 -6.13
N LEU A 172 41.73 41.12 -6.16
CA LEU A 172 41.25 41.76 -7.38
C LEU A 172 42.43 42.28 -8.23
N LEU A 173 43.46 42.82 -7.57
CA LEU A 173 44.72 43.21 -8.22
C LEU A 173 45.48 42.01 -8.77
N ASP A 174 45.53 40.91 -8.02
CA ASP A 174 46.15 39.66 -8.46
C ASP A 174 45.43 39.10 -9.69
N GLU A 175 44.09 39.14 -9.71
CA GLU A 175 43.28 38.73 -10.86
C GLU A 175 43.55 39.60 -12.10
N MET A 176 43.54 40.92 -11.95
CA MET A 176 43.83 41.85 -13.06
C MET A 176 45.28 41.73 -13.55
N THR A 177 46.23 41.47 -12.65
CA THR A 177 47.63 41.19 -12.96
C THR A 177 47.78 39.91 -13.76
N MET A 178 47.10 38.85 -13.33
CA MET A 178 47.05 37.56 -14.03
C MET A 178 46.46 37.70 -15.43
N ALA A 179 45.35 38.44 -15.56
CA ALA A 179 44.68 38.68 -16.84
C ALA A 179 45.52 39.54 -17.82
N SER A 180 46.23 40.55 -17.32
CA SER A 180 47.10 41.41 -18.15
C SER A 180 48.48 40.80 -18.41
N GLY A 181 48.91 39.82 -17.63
CA GLY A 181 50.28 39.28 -17.63
C GLY A 181 51.32 40.26 -17.09
N ARG A 182 50.90 41.35 -16.44
CA ARG A 182 51.77 42.40 -15.91
C ARG A 182 51.45 42.68 -14.45
N VAL A 183 52.46 42.60 -13.59
CA VAL A 183 52.35 42.92 -12.17
C VAL A 183 52.06 44.41 -11.99
N ALA A 184 50.93 44.69 -11.34
CA ALA A 184 50.54 46.03 -10.93
C ALA A 184 51.60 46.64 -10.01
N THR A 185 51.98 47.89 -10.27
CA THR A 185 52.95 48.63 -9.45
C THR A 185 52.27 49.69 -8.60
N LEU A 186 52.81 49.94 -7.40
CA LEU A 186 52.33 51.03 -6.54
C LEU A 186 52.37 52.36 -7.28
N GLY A 187 51.28 53.13 -7.22
CA GLY A 187 51.14 54.41 -7.90
C GLY A 187 50.89 54.30 -9.41
N GLU A 188 50.73 53.10 -9.96
CA GLU A 188 50.34 52.91 -11.36
C GLU A 188 48.98 53.56 -11.62
N PRO A 189 48.80 54.28 -12.75
CA PRO A 189 47.52 54.86 -13.10
C PRO A 189 46.49 53.77 -13.41
N VAL A 190 45.40 53.78 -12.66
CA VAL A 190 44.22 52.92 -12.83
C VAL A 190 43.10 53.77 -13.42
N GLY A 191 42.55 53.34 -14.55
CA GLY A 191 41.32 53.92 -15.08
C GLY A 191 40.13 53.49 -14.22
N VAL A 192 39.29 54.42 -13.81
CA VAL A 192 38.05 54.14 -13.08
C VAL A 192 36.92 54.79 -13.85
N GLU A 193 35.92 54.01 -14.26
CA GLU A 193 34.76 54.52 -14.99
C GLU A 193 33.45 53.96 -14.41
N SER A 194 32.34 54.69 -14.54
CA SER A 194 31.04 54.20 -14.10
C SER A 194 30.54 53.09 -15.02
N ALA A 195 30.06 52.00 -14.43
CA ALA A 195 29.61 50.82 -15.15
C ALA A 195 28.11 50.59 -14.89
N ASP A 196 27.40 50.16 -15.94
CA ASP A 196 26.05 49.63 -15.81
C ASP A 196 26.11 48.10 -15.89
N VAL A 197 25.52 47.42 -14.91
CA VAL A 197 25.59 45.97 -14.77
C VAL A 197 24.17 45.45 -14.50
N PRO A 198 23.70 44.45 -15.24
CA PRO A 198 22.37 43.89 -15.00
C PRO A 198 22.28 43.27 -13.61
N ARG A 199 21.12 43.39 -12.97
CA ARG A 199 20.84 42.69 -11.70
C ARG A 199 20.64 41.20 -11.97
N ALA A 200 21.25 40.35 -11.15
CA ALA A 200 20.99 38.91 -11.21
C ALA A 200 19.57 38.63 -10.69
N THR A 201 18.82 37.77 -11.37
CA THR A 201 17.59 37.18 -10.83
C THR A 201 17.87 35.82 -10.18
N SER A 202 18.87 35.11 -10.70
CA SER A 202 19.30 33.81 -10.20
C SER A 202 20.82 33.71 -10.26
N LEU A 203 21.45 33.17 -9.22
CA LEU A 203 22.88 32.89 -9.18
C LEU A 203 23.11 31.42 -8.86
N SER A 204 23.84 30.71 -9.74
CA SER A 204 24.24 29.32 -9.48
C SER A 204 25.64 29.28 -8.90
N LEU A 205 25.82 28.58 -7.79
CA LEU A 205 27.09 28.46 -7.08
C LEU A 205 27.46 26.99 -6.90
N ARG A 206 28.73 26.64 -7.14
CA ARG A 206 29.26 25.30 -6.87
C ARG A 206 30.21 25.34 -5.68
N PRO A 207 29.94 24.61 -4.59
CA PRO A 207 30.86 24.56 -3.46
C PRO A 207 32.11 23.72 -3.78
N LEU A 208 33.28 24.29 -3.52
CA LEU A 208 34.57 23.61 -3.67
C LEU A 208 34.92 22.74 -2.45
N GLY A 209 34.44 23.11 -1.26
CA GLY A 209 34.67 22.39 -0.01
C GLY A 209 33.48 21.54 0.46
N GLN A 210 33.77 20.46 1.22
CA GLN A 210 32.73 19.61 1.82
C GLN A 210 31.95 20.31 2.94
N ALA A 211 32.51 21.33 3.58
CA ALA A 211 31.95 21.91 4.78
C ALA A 211 30.59 22.61 4.55
N VAL A 212 30.34 23.17 3.36
CA VAL A 212 29.02 23.70 2.97
C VAL A 212 28.01 22.57 2.74
N ARG A 213 28.47 21.43 2.18
CA ARG A 213 27.61 20.29 1.85
C ARG A 213 26.99 19.63 3.08
N LEU A 214 27.62 19.76 4.24
CA LEU A 214 27.14 19.19 5.51
C LEU A 214 26.07 20.05 6.20
N LEU A 215 25.80 21.26 5.69
CA LEU A 215 24.80 22.16 6.26
C LEU A 215 23.41 21.86 5.68
N SER A 216 22.36 22.15 6.45
CA SER A 216 20.99 22.08 5.93
C SER A 216 20.78 23.08 4.79
N ARG A 217 19.86 22.78 3.85
CA ARG A 217 19.57 23.66 2.71
C ARG A 217 19.24 25.09 3.13
N GLU A 218 18.42 25.26 4.16
CA GLU A 218 18.07 26.58 4.72
C GLU A 218 19.32 27.33 5.18
N ARG A 219 20.23 26.65 5.87
CA ARG A 219 21.46 27.25 6.38
C ARG A 219 22.46 27.56 5.27
N GLN A 220 22.54 26.71 4.26
CA GLN A 220 23.33 26.97 3.06
C GLN A 220 22.86 28.24 2.36
N VAL A 221 21.55 28.37 2.11
CA VAL A 221 20.96 29.55 1.46
C VAL A 221 21.21 30.80 2.30
N GLU A 222 21.01 30.76 3.61
CA GLU A 222 21.27 31.91 4.49
C GLU A 222 22.74 32.36 4.44
N LEU A 223 23.68 31.41 4.55
CA LEU A 223 25.12 31.70 4.52
C LEU A 223 25.58 32.24 3.17
N LEU A 224 25.03 31.72 2.07
CA LEU A 224 25.36 32.21 0.72
C LEU A 224 24.72 33.55 0.45
N THR A 225 23.47 33.76 0.87
CA THR A 225 22.79 35.05 0.74
C THR A 225 23.59 36.12 1.46
N ARG A 226 23.89 35.91 2.74
CA ARG A 226 24.70 36.83 3.55
C ARG A 226 26.12 36.95 3.00
N GLY A 227 26.75 35.83 2.67
CA GLY A 227 28.13 35.74 2.22
C GLY A 227 28.38 36.37 0.86
N VAL A 228 27.40 36.34 -0.04
CA VAL A 228 27.53 36.92 -1.38
C VAL A 228 26.99 38.34 -1.41
N GLN A 229 25.78 38.61 -0.88
CA GLN A 229 25.16 39.94 -0.95
C GLN A 229 25.85 40.99 -0.05
N ASP A 230 26.37 40.60 1.12
CA ASP A 230 27.00 41.57 2.01
C ASP A 230 28.43 41.91 1.57
N ILE A 231 29.11 40.94 0.95
CA ILE A 231 30.54 41.01 0.65
C ILE A 231 30.77 41.46 -0.79
N PHE A 232 30.07 40.87 -1.75
CA PHE A 232 30.24 41.14 -3.17
C PHE A 232 29.13 42.06 -3.67
N THR A 233 29.46 42.87 -4.66
CA THR A 233 28.54 43.77 -5.38
C THR A 233 28.28 43.21 -6.76
N ASN A 234 29.30 42.63 -7.38
CA ASN A 234 29.23 41.97 -8.67
C ASN A 234 29.81 40.56 -8.57
N VAL A 235 29.18 39.63 -9.29
CA VAL A 235 29.67 38.27 -9.46
C VAL A 235 29.71 37.95 -10.94
N ARG A 236 30.80 37.32 -11.38
CA ARG A 236 30.99 36.82 -12.74
C ARG A 236 31.07 35.31 -12.73
N VAL A 237 30.55 34.69 -13.78
CA VAL A 237 30.73 33.25 -14.00
C VAL A 237 32.22 32.89 -14.04
N GLY A 238 32.61 31.93 -13.22
CA GLY A 238 33.97 31.47 -13.02
C GLY A 238 34.67 32.10 -11.81
N ASP A 239 34.08 33.11 -11.17
CA ASP A 239 34.68 33.71 -9.98
C ASP A 239 34.74 32.70 -8.82
N HIS A 240 35.89 32.69 -8.14
CA HIS A 240 36.11 31.98 -6.90
C HIS A 240 35.79 32.94 -5.74
N LEU A 241 34.74 32.62 -4.98
CA LEU A 241 34.24 33.45 -3.88
C LEU A 241 34.58 32.81 -2.54
N ASP A 242 35.26 33.58 -1.69
CA ASP A 242 35.59 33.20 -0.32
C ASP A 242 34.55 33.75 0.66
N ILE A 243 33.68 32.86 1.14
CA ILE A 243 32.59 33.20 2.05
C ILE A 243 32.97 32.84 3.48
N ALA A 244 32.72 33.76 4.42
CA ALA A 244 32.92 33.50 5.84
C ALA A 244 31.88 32.51 6.35
N GLY A 245 32.35 31.41 6.94
CA GLY A 245 31.52 30.39 7.55
C GLY A 245 31.25 30.58 9.03
N GLU A 246 30.45 29.68 9.59
CA GLU A 246 30.19 29.64 11.04
C GLU A 246 31.48 29.37 11.83
N GLY A 247 31.57 29.98 13.02
CA GLY A 247 32.72 29.80 13.90
C GLY A 247 34.05 30.34 13.35
N GLY A 248 34.01 31.19 12.31
CA GLY A 248 35.21 31.73 11.67
C GLY A 248 35.83 30.81 10.61
N GLY A 249 35.13 29.73 10.21
CA GLY A 249 35.50 28.93 9.06
C GLY A 249 35.46 29.73 7.74
N LYS A 250 36.03 29.17 6.67
CA LYS A 250 35.91 29.71 5.31
C LYS A 250 35.28 28.67 4.40
N PHE A 251 34.47 29.14 3.46
CA PHE A 251 33.82 28.35 2.44
C PHE A 251 34.18 28.92 1.07
N GLU A 252 34.67 28.07 0.18
CA GLU A 252 35.02 28.46 -1.18
C GLU A 252 33.91 27.98 -2.12
N VAL A 253 33.37 28.88 -2.93
CA VAL A 253 32.36 28.57 -3.95
C VAL A 253 32.78 29.17 -5.29
N VAL A 254 32.37 28.53 -6.39
CA VAL A 254 32.59 29.03 -7.74
C VAL A 254 31.26 29.43 -8.35
N ALA A 255 31.18 30.65 -8.88
CA ALA A 255 30.02 31.11 -9.62
C ALA A 255 29.90 30.36 -10.95
N CYS A 256 28.80 29.66 -11.13
CA CYS A 256 28.51 28.85 -12.31
C CYS A 256 27.52 29.55 -13.22
N ARG A 257 27.57 29.23 -14.51
CA ARG A 257 26.48 29.60 -15.42
C ARG A 257 25.26 28.82 -14.94
N GLY A 258 24.20 29.53 -14.54
CA GLY A 258 22.96 28.89 -14.12
C GLY A 258 22.48 27.88 -15.16
N LYS A 259 21.83 26.81 -14.69
CA LYS A 259 21.05 25.91 -15.53
C LYS A 259 19.89 26.73 -16.08
N LEU A 260 20.15 27.49 -17.13
CA LEU A 260 19.10 28.15 -17.90
C LEU A 260 18.17 27.03 -18.36
N ASP A 261 16.97 27.04 -17.80
CA ASP A 261 15.91 26.07 -18.03
C ASP A 261 15.86 25.67 -19.51
N GLU A 262 16.39 24.49 -19.85
CA GLU A 262 16.24 23.90 -21.19
C GLU A 262 14.75 23.70 -21.53
N ARG A 263 13.85 23.84 -20.54
CA ARG A 263 12.39 23.80 -20.68
C ARG A 263 11.82 24.93 -21.55
N MET A 264 12.52 26.05 -21.76
CA MET A 264 12.05 27.15 -22.63
C MET A 264 12.62 27.09 -24.07
N GLY A 265 13.49 26.11 -24.38
CA GLY A 265 14.05 25.91 -25.73
C GLY A 265 13.21 25.02 -26.66
N GLY A 266 12.08 24.49 -26.18
CA GLY A 266 11.21 23.54 -26.90
C GLY A 266 10.23 24.16 -27.89
N ALA A 267 10.61 25.23 -28.60
CA ALA A 267 9.80 25.76 -29.70
C ALA A 267 10.69 26.34 -30.82
N GLY A 268 11.08 25.49 -31.76
CA GLY A 268 11.49 25.93 -33.09
C GLY A 268 12.99 25.91 -33.42
N ALA A 269 13.68 24.80 -33.18
CA ALA A 269 14.92 24.50 -33.91
C ALA A 269 14.69 23.29 -34.84
N SER A 270 14.27 23.60 -36.06
CA SER A 270 14.23 22.66 -37.17
C SER A 270 15.61 22.04 -37.38
N ARG A 271 15.66 20.70 -37.34
CA ARG A 271 16.78 19.90 -37.84
C ARG A 271 17.15 20.37 -39.25
N GLY A 272 18.39 20.82 -39.43
CA GLY A 272 18.92 21.12 -40.75
C GLY A 272 20.43 21.38 -40.73
N GLY A 273 21.20 20.39 -41.17
CA GLY A 273 22.47 20.58 -41.87
C GLY A 273 23.70 20.83 -41.00
N GLY A 274 24.65 19.90 -41.05
CA GLY A 274 26.00 20.10 -40.56
C GLY A 274 26.72 21.24 -41.28
N GLY A 275 27.50 21.99 -40.51
CA GLY A 275 28.42 23.01 -40.98
C GLY A 275 29.36 23.36 -39.84
N GLU A 276 30.55 22.76 -39.85
CA GLU A 276 31.72 23.30 -39.18
C GLU A 276 31.95 24.72 -39.71
N ASP A 277 31.65 25.73 -38.90
CA ASP A 277 32.23 27.05 -39.08
C ASP A 277 32.51 27.67 -37.71
N ALA A 278 33.81 27.67 -37.40
CA ALA A 278 34.43 28.43 -36.35
C ALA A 278 34.16 29.93 -36.57
N ARG A 279 33.29 30.51 -35.74
CA ARG A 279 33.35 31.92 -35.38
C ARG A 279 33.22 32.03 -33.87
N GLY A 280 34.31 32.43 -33.23
CA GLY A 280 34.36 32.78 -31.83
C GLY A 280 33.35 33.88 -31.52
N GLY A 281 32.17 33.49 -31.07
CA GLY A 281 31.40 34.32 -30.17
C GLY A 281 32.17 34.32 -28.86
N THR A 282 32.81 35.45 -28.54
CA THR A 282 33.23 35.75 -27.17
C THR A 282 32.04 35.44 -26.28
N THR A 283 32.13 34.38 -25.49
CA THR A 283 31.19 34.11 -24.41
C THR A 283 31.20 35.37 -23.55
N GLN A 284 30.18 36.22 -23.73
CA GLN A 284 30.03 37.41 -22.90
C GLN A 284 30.08 36.93 -21.46
N GLU A 285 31.12 37.35 -20.79
CA GLU A 285 31.38 37.09 -19.39
C GLU A 285 30.21 37.71 -18.64
N ALA A 286 29.24 36.88 -18.23
CA ALA A 286 28.04 37.37 -17.58
C ALA A 286 28.42 37.87 -16.18
N VAL A 287 28.56 39.19 -16.06
CA VAL A 287 28.74 39.91 -14.79
C VAL A 287 27.36 40.41 -14.37
N CYS A 288 26.96 40.11 -13.13
CA CYS A 288 25.68 40.55 -12.60
C CYS A 288 25.84 41.19 -11.22
N VAL A 289 24.96 42.15 -10.90
CA VAL A 289 24.88 42.76 -9.57
C VAL A 289 24.20 41.81 -8.59
N VAL A 290 24.80 41.65 -7.42
CA VAL A 290 24.29 40.88 -6.28
C VAL A 290 24.19 41.84 -5.09
N ALA A 291 23.06 42.53 -4.95
CA ALA A 291 22.85 43.54 -3.92
C ALA A 291 21.83 43.08 -2.88
N ALA A 292 21.98 43.54 -1.63
CA ALA A 292 21.07 43.19 -0.53
C ALA A 292 19.64 43.72 -0.71
N ASP A 293 19.43 44.73 -1.56
CA ASP A 293 18.10 45.25 -1.92
C ASP A 293 17.40 44.41 -2.99
N ASN A 294 18.07 43.37 -3.51
CA ASN A 294 17.55 42.47 -4.52
C ASN A 294 16.79 41.33 -3.83
N GLY A 295 15.59 41.64 -3.34
CA GLY A 295 14.75 40.72 -2.54
C GLY A 295 14.39 39.40 -3.22
N ASP A 296 14.53 39.33 -4.55
CA ASP A 296 14.17 38.18 -5.37
C ASP A 296 15.38 37.38 -5.89
N LEU A 297 16.60 37.59 -5.35
CA LEU A 297 17.76 36.82 -5.80
C LEU A 297 17.68 35.36 -5.31
N GLU A 298 17.47 34.44 -6.25
CA GLU A 298 17.50 33.01 -5.97
C GLU A 298 18.93 32.44 -6.07
N PHE A 299 19.33 31.69 -5.04
CA PHE A 299 20.59 30.94 -5.05
C PHE A 299 20.32 29.48 -5.39
N ASP A 300 20.89 29.01 -6.50
CA ASP A 300 20.91 27.60 -6.85
C ASP A 300 22.28 27.02 -6.55
N LEU A 301 22.35 26.07 -5.63
CA LEU A 301 23.58 25.36 -5.34
C LEU A 301 23.69 24.18 -6.29
N ASP A 302 24.62 24.27 -7.24
CA ASP A 302 25.03 23.13 -8.07
C ASP A 302 25.92 22.21 -7.22
N LEU A 303 25.28 21.56 -6.26
CA LEU A 303 25.81 20.36 -5.63
C LEU A 303 25.84 19.32 -6.74
N GLU A 304 27.02 19.08 -7.34
CA GLU A 304 27.30 17.80 -8.01
C GLU A 304 26.67 16.70 -7.15
N GLU A 305 25.85 15.85 -7.79
CA GLU A 305 24.97 14.84 -7.19
C GLU A 305 25.54 14.40 -5.83
N SER A 306 24.90 14.83 -4.73
CA SER A 306 25.43 14.60 -3.37
C SER A 306 25.93 13.16 -3.27
N VAL A 307 27.07 12.91 -2.61
CA VAL A 307 27.59 11.55 -2.42
C VAL A 307 26.50 10.61 -1.87
N GLU A 308 25.58 11.16 -1.08
CA GLU A 308 24.39 10.47 -0.58
C GLU A 308 23.37 10.14 -1.69
N ARG A 309 23.13 11.06 -2.62
CA ARG A 309 22.24 10.91 -3.77
C ARG A 309 22.81 9.95 -4.81
N GLU A 310 24.10 10.06 -5.13
CA GLU A 310 24.82 9.10 -5.99
C GLU A 310 24.86 7.72 -5.33
N GLY A 311 25.17 7.64 -4.04
CA GLY A 311 25.18 6.40 -3.27
C GLY A 311 23.79 5.75 -3.17
N ALA A 312 22.72 6.54 -3.04
CA ALA A 312 21.35 6.03 -3.06
C ALA A 312 20.93 5.56 -4.46
N ARG A 313 21.29 6.28 -5.52
CA ARG A 313 21.06 5.86 -6.91
C ARG A 313 21.76 4.54 -7.22
N LEU A 314 23.04 4.39 -6.85
CA LEU A 314 23.79 3.15 -7.06
C LEU A 314 23.18 1.95 -6.32
N ARG A 315 22.67 2.16 -5.10
CA ARG A 315 21.95 1.12 -4.35
C ARG A 315 20.64 0.72 -5.02
N PHE A 316 19.87 1.69 -5.51
CA PHE A 316 18.65 1.43 -6.27
C PHE A 316 18.95 0.66 -7.57
N GLU A 317 19.95 1.08 -8.35
CA GLU A 317 20.37 0.39 -9.57
C GLU A 317 20.82 -1.06 -9.28
N ALA A 318 21.59 -1.28 -8.22
CA ALA A 318 22.02 -2.61 -7.80
C ALA A 318 20.83 -3.51 -7.39
N ALA A 319 19.88 -2.97 -6.61
CA ALA A 319 18.66 -3.69 -6.23
C ALA A 319 17.79 -4.01 -7.45
N ARG A 320 17.69 -3.09 -8.41
CA ARG A 320 16.93 -3.28 -9.65
C ARG A 320 17.54 -4.40 -10.48
N GLU A 321 18.86 -4.44 -10.60
CA GLU A 321 19.55 -5.48 -11.35
C GLU A 321 19.42 -6.86 -10.69
N ALA A 322 19.52 -6.93 -9.35
CA ALA A 322 19.28 -8.17 -8.61
C ALA A 322 17.85 -8.70 -8.80
N TYR A 323 16.85 -7.81 -8.79
CA TYR A 323 15.46 -8.17 -9.08
C TYR A 323 15.28 -8.67 -10.52
N LYS A 324 15.87 -7.98 -11.52
CA LYS A 324 15.86 -8.43 -12.92
C LYS A 324 16.49 -9.81 -13.11
N GLN A 325 17.66 -10.05 -12.51
CA GLN A 325 18.31 -11.37 -12.58
C GLN A 325 17.44 -12.47 -11.98
N THR A 326 16.71 -12.16 -10.91
CA THR A 326 15.75 -13.09 -10.29
C THR A 326 14.58 -13.39 -11.25
N LEU A 327 14.03 -12.37 -11.91
CA LEU A 327 12.97 -12.54 -12.92
C LEU A 327 13.44 -13.34 -14.14
N GLU A 328 14.64 -13.07 -14.64
CA GLU A 328 15.22 -13.78 -15.78
C GLU A 328 15.50 -15.25 -15.45
N GLY A 329 16.06 -15.53 -14.26
CA GLY A 329 16.27 -16.90 -13.79
C GLY A 329 14.95 -17.70 -13.69
N ALA A 330 13.90 -17.06 -13.19
CA ALA A 330 12.58 -17.69 -13.10
C ALA A 330 11.92 -17.88 -14.48
N ALA A 331 12.10 -16.95 -15.41
CA ALA A 331 11.63 -17.08 -16.79
C ALA A 331 12.30 -18.26 -17.51
N ILE A 332 13.60 -18.44 -17.32
CA ILE A 332 14.36 -19.57 -17.87
C ILE A 332 13.88 -20.92 -17.30
N SER A 333 13.48 -20.96 -16.03
CA SER A 333 12.97 -22.17 -15.38
C SER A 333 11.51 -22.53 -15.74
N GLY A 334 10.83 -21.72 -16.56
CA GLY A 334 9.42 -21.91 -16.91
C GLY A 334 8.45 -21.64 -15.75
N ARG A 335 8.92 -21.03 -14.65
CA ARG A 335 8.14 -20.70 -13.44
C ARG A 335 7.54 -19.29 -13.48
N SER A 336 7.38 -18.68 -14.66
CA SER A 336 6.92 -17.29 -14.79
C SER A 336 5.58 -16.99 -14.10
N ARG A 337 4.75 -18.01 -13.82
CA ARG A 337 3.45 -17.85 -13.13
C ARG A 337 3.52 -17.91 -11.60
N LEU A 338 4.65 -18.32 -11.02
CA LEU A 338 4.86 -18.48 -9.56
C LEU A 338 5.89 -17.48 -9.00
N LEU A 339 6.25 -16.48 -9.79
CA LEU A 339 7.35 -15.57 -9.49
C LEU A 339 7.13 -14.71 -8.23
N LEU A 340 5.89 -14.51 -7.81
CA LEU A 340 5.55 -13.80 -6.56
C LEU A 340 5.44 -14.73 -5.34
N ASP A 341 5.39 -16.05 -5.55
CA ASP A 341 5.30 -17.05 -4.47
C ASP A 341 6.68 -17.49 -3.99
N GLU A 342 7.74 -17.26 -4.78
CA GLU A 342 9.09 -17.55 -4.31
C GLU A 342 9.54 -16.48 -3.29
N PRO A 343 9.88 -16.87 -2.04
CA PRO A 343 10.27 -15.93 -0.99
C PRO A 343 11.47 -15.06 -1.41
N ILE A 344 12.36 -15.61 -2.25
CA ILE A 344 13.52 -14.91 -2.79
C ILE A 344 13.09 -13.70 -3.65
N ALA A 345 12.09 -13.85 -4.53
CA ALA A 345 11.64 -12.77 -5.39
C ALA A 345 10.93 -11.65 -4.60
N ARG A 346 10.18 -12.03 -3.55
CA ARG A 346 9.55 -11.07 -2.63
C ARG A 346 10.57 -10.29 -1.80
N ASP A 347 11.61 -10.96 -1.31
CA ASP A 347 12.69 -10.31 -0.56
C ASP A 347 13.48 -9.34 -1.44
N GLN A 348 13.74 -9.71 -2.70
CA GLN A 348 14.38 -8.83 -3.68
C GLN A 348 13.50 -7.63 -4.06
N LEU A 349 12.19 -7.83 -4.22
CA LEU A 349 11.24 -6.75 -4.48
C LEU A 349 11.13 -5.79 -3.28
N ARG A 350 11.15 -6.32 -2.05
CA ARG A 350 11.18 -5.51 -0.82
C ARG A 350 12.49 -4.71 -0.72
N ALA A 351 13.64 -5.33 -1.05
CA ALA A 351 14.92 -4.63 -1.08
C ALA A 351 14.93 -3.50 -2.13
N LEU A 352 14.32 -3.72 -3.30
CA LEU A 352 14.14 -2.70 -4.33
C LEU A 352 13.30 -1.53 -3.83
N VAL A 353 12.16 -1.78 -3.19
CA VAL A 353 11.29 -0.73 -2.63
C VAL A 353 12.03 0.07 -1.55
N ASN A 354 12.74 -0.59 -0.63
CA ASN A 354 13.50 0.09 0.41
C ASN A 354 14.62 0.98 -0.17
N ALA A 355 15.40 0.45 -1.13
CA ALA A 355 16.47 1.22 -1.79
C ALA A 355 15.92 2.42 -2.57
N ALA A 356 14.71 2.28 -3.12
CA ALA A 356 14.04 3.34 -3.84
C ALA A 356 13.48 4.42 -2.89
N ASP A 357 12.94 4.04 -1.73
CA ASP A 357 12.54 4.96 -0.67
C ASP A 357 13.76 5.77 -0.15
N GLU A 358 14.89 5.11 0.09
CA GLU A 358 16.16 5.77 0.45
C GLU A 358 16.60 6.78 -0.62
N ALA A 359 16.40 6.46 -1.90
CA ALA A 359 16.78 7.34 -3.00
C ALA A 359 15.83 8.54 -3.15
N VAL A 360 14.54 8.36 -2.90
CA VAL A 360 13.56 9.47 -2.86
C VAL A 360 13.85 10.40 -1.69
N GLU A 361 14.17 9.87 -0.51
CA GLU A 361 14.61 10.69 0.64
C GLU A 361 15.90 11.47 0.34
N ALA A 362 16.80 10.91 -0.46
CA ALA A 362 18.00 11.59 -0.97
C ALA A 362 17.72 12.57 -2.14
N GLY A 363 16.45 12.73 -2.54
CA GLY A 363 16.00 13.68 -3.55
C GLY A 363 16.05 13.18 -5.00
N CYS A 364 16.22 11.87 -5.24
CA CYS A 364 16.14 11.29 -6.59
C CYS A 364 14.69 11.18 -7.09
N GLU A 365 14.50 11.36 -8.39
CA GLU A 365 13.19 11.23 -9.05
C GLU A 365 13.05 9.84 -9.69
N PHE A 366 12.27 8.95 -9.07
CA PHE A 366 12.00 7.57 -9.56
C PHE A 366 10.49 7.24 -9.65
N GLY A 367 9.63 8.25 -9.72
CA GLY A 367 8.18 8.13 -9.46
C GLY A 367 7.48 6.92 -10.07
N GLU A 368 7.53 6.76 -11.40
CA GLU A 368 6.79 5.68 -12.07
C GLU A 368 7.34 4.26 -11.78
N GLU A 369 8.67 4.09 -11.72
CA GLU A 369 9.28 2.79 -11.39
C GLU A 369 9.03 2.41 -9.92
N LEU A 370 9.04 3.39 -9.00
CA LEU A 370 8.75 3.20 -7.59
C LEU A 370 7.29 2.75 -7.37
N ASP A 371 6.35 3.44 -8.01
CA ASP A 371 4.92 3.15 -7.88
C ASP A 371 4.61 1.75 -8.42
N LEU A 372 5.25 1.36 -9.52
CA LEU A 372 5.13 0.01 -10.07
C LEU A 372 5.70 -1.05 -9.10
N ALA A 373 6.87 -0.81 -8.50
CA ALA A 373 7.49 -1.72 -7.53
C ALA A 373 6.64 -1.87 -6.26
N ARG A 374 6.10 -0.76 -5.73
CA ARG A 374 5.19 -0.75 -4.58
C ARG A 374 3.89 -1.47 -4.88
N SER A 375 3.29 -1.21 -6.04
CA SER A 375 2.09 -1.92 -6.49
C SER A 375 2.34 -3.43 -6.62
N GLY A 376 3.51 -3.81 -7.16
CA GLY A 376 3.94 -5.21 -7.25
C GLY A 376 4.07 -5.88 -5.88
N LEU A 377 4.68 -5.18 -4.91
CA LEU A 377 4.85 -5.71 -3.54
C LEU A 377 3.51 -5.87 -2.83
N GLN A 378 2.61 -4.90 -2.98
CA GLN A 378 1.25 -5.00 -2.43
C GLN A 378 0.46 -6.16 -3.06
N ALA A 379 0.63 -6.42 -4.36
CA ALA A 379 -0.01 -7.56 -5.01
C ALA A 379 0.54 -8.89 -4.46
N ALA A 380 1.87 -9.00 -4.29
CA ALA A 380 2.51 -10.17 -3.69
C ALA A 380 2.03 -10.42 -2.26
N ASP A 381 1.94 -9.36 -1.44
CA ASP A 381 1.49 -9.46 -0.06
C ASP A 381 0.02 -9.93 0.02
N ARG A 382 -0.84 -9.46 -0.89
CA ARG A 382 -2.24 -9.92 -0.98
C ARG A 382 -2.35 -11.39 -1.37
N LEU A 383 -1.52 -11.87 -2.29
CA LEU A 383 -1.53 -13.28 -2.69
C LEU A 383 -1.20 -14.20 -1.53
N VAL A 384 -0.15 -13.89 -0.77
CA VAL A 384 0.22 -14.69 0.42
C VAL A 384 -0.87 -14.68 1.48
N GLU A 385 -1.53 -13.54 1.69
CA GLU A 385 -2.64 -13.47 2.63
C GLU A 385 -3.85 -14.29 2.16
N LEU A 386 -4.16 -14.28 0.86
CA LEU A 386 -5.22 -15.11 0.28
C LEU A 386 -4.90 -16.62 0.40
N GLU A 387 -3.65 -17.02 0.18
CA GLU A 387 -3.22 -18.42 0.38
C GLU A 387 -3.33 -18.84 1.84
N ARG A 388 -2.92 -17.97 2.78
CA ARG A 388 -3.07 -18.22 4.21
C ARG A 388 -4.54 -18.43 4.58
N LEU A 389 -5.42 -17.54 4.10
CA LEU A 389 -6.86 -17.65 4.33
C LEU A 389 -7.46 -18.92 3.69
N ALA A 390 -7.00 -19.31 2.50
CA ALA A 390 -7.44 -20.54 1.84
C ALA A 390 -7.01 -21.79 2.62
N HIS A 391 -5.76 -21.83 3.12
CA HIS A 391 -5.28 -22.92 3.96
C HIS A 391 -6.03 -23.00 5.30
N GLU A 392 -6.32 -21.86 5.93
CA GLU A 392 -7.12 -21.80 7.16
C GLU A 392 -8.56 -22.28 6.92
N ALA A 393 -9.18 -21.86 5.81
CA ALA A 393 -10.52 -22.32 5.43
C ALA A 393 -10.55 -23.83 5.15
N GLN A 394 -9.51 -24.38 4.50
CA GLN A 394 -9.40 -25.81 4.27
C GLN A 394 -9.25 -26.58 5.59
N ALA A 395 -8.37 -26.13 6.49
CA ALA A 395 -8.18 -26.75 7.80
C ALA A 395 -9.47 -26.71 8.64
N GLN A 396 -10.22 -25.61 8.58
CA GLN A 396 -11.53 -25.49 9.24
C GLN A 396 -12.56 -26.45 8.63
N ALA A 397 -12.58 -26.60 7.31
CA ALA A 397 -13.49 -27.54 6.63
C ALA A 397 -13.17 -29.00 6.97
N GLU A 398 -11.88 -29.36 7.07
CA GLU A 398 -11.44 -30.69 7.50
C GLU A 398 -11.82 -30.95 8.97
N ALA A 399 -11.55 -30.00 9.87
CA ALA A 399 -11.94 -30.11 11.27
C ALA A 399 -13.46 -30.24 11.46
N ALA A 400 -14.26 -29.52 10.66
CA ALA A 400 -15.72 -29.63 10.68
C ALA A 400 -16.20 -31.02 10.23
N ARG A 401 -15.59 -31.61 9.19
CA ARG A 401 -15.89 -32.98 8.74
C ARG A 401 -15.51 -34.01 9.78
N GLU A 402 -14.38 -33.85 10.45
CA GLU A 402 -13.96 -34.74 11.54
C GLU A 402 -14.93 -34.66 12.73
N ALA A 403 -15.37 -33.45 13.11
CA ALA A 403 -16.35 -33.27 14.18
C ALA A 403 -17.71 -33.92 13.85
N GLU A 404 -18.19 -33.77 12.62
CA GLU A 404 -19.43 -34.43 12.16
C GLU A 404 -19.30 -35.96 12.17
N ALA A 405 -18.16 -36.50 11.71
CA ALA A 405 -17.90 -37.93 11.74
C ALA A 405 -17.85 -38.49 13.18
N VAL A 406 -17.26 -37.75 14.13
CA VAL A 406 -17.26 -38.11 15.55
C VAL A 406 -18.68 -38.08 16.13
N GLY A 407 -19.48 -37.07 15.77
CA GLY A 407 -20.88 -36.97 16.18
C GLY A 407 -21.70 -38.19 15.74
N LEU A 408 -21.63 -38.54 14.46
CA LEU A 408 -22.33 -39.71 13.91
C LEU A 408 -21.85 -41.03 14.55
N ALA A 409 -20.55 -41.16 14.84
CA ALA A 409 -20.02 -42.34 15.53
C ALA A 409 -20.54 -42.45 16.98
N GLN A 410 -20.69 -41.34 17.69
CA GLN A 410 -21.27 -41.33 19.04
C GLN A 410 -22.75 -41.69 19.03
N GLU A 411 -23.53 -41.17 18.07
CA GLU A 411 -24.94 -41.53 17.91
C GLU A 411 -25.11 -43.01 17.60
N ALA A 412 -24.28 -43.57 16.70
CA ALA A 412 -24.28 -45.00 16.39
C ALA A 412 -23.94 -45.86 17.63
N PHE A 413 -22.95 -45.44 18.42
CA PHE A 413 -22.57 -46.12 19.66
C PHE A 413 -23.72 -46.10 20.70
N GLN A 414 -24.36 -44.95 20.88
CA GLN A 414 -25.51 -44.82 21.79
C GLN A 414 -26.70 -45.66 21.32
N ALA A 415 -26.99 -45.69 20.02
CA ALA A 415 -28.06 -46.52 19.46
C ALA A 415 -27.79 -48.02 19.68
N GLN A 416 -26.53 -48.46 19.53
CA GLN A 416 -26.15 -49.84 19.82
C GLN A 416 -26.29 -50.17 21.31
N ALA A 417 -25.81 -49.31 22.20
CA ALA A 417 -25.95 -49.50 23.64
C ALA A 417 -27.44 -49.56 24.07
N ALA A 418 -28.30 -48.71 23.49
CA ALA A 418 -29.74 -48.73 23.72
C ALA A 418 -30.39 -50.03 23.21
N ALA A 419 -29.98 -50.52 22.05
CA ALA A 419 -30.47 -51.79 21.50
C ALA A 419 -30.07 -53.00 22.38
N GLU A 420 -28.84 -53.00 22.89
CA GLU A 420 -28.37 -54.04 23.83
C GLU A 420 -29.12 -53.97 25.17
N ALA A 421 -29.32 -52.78 25.73
CA ALA A 421 -30.12 -52.59 26.94
C ALA A 421 -31.57 -53.06 26.75
N ALA A 422 -32.18 -52.78 25.59
CA ALA A 422 -33.53 -53.25 25.27
C ALA A 422 -33.61 -54.78 25.17
N ARG A 423 -32.58 -55.45 24.61
CA ARG A 423 -32.49 -56.92 24.60
C ARG A 423 -32.40 -57.49 26.01
N HIS A 424 -31.56 -56.93 26.87
CA HIS A 424 -31.44 -57.37 28.26
C HIS A 424 -32.73 -57.15 29.06
N ALA A 425 -33.42 -56.03 28.84
CA ALA A 425 -34.72 -55.78 29.46
C ALA A 425 -35.79 -56.78 29.00
N ALA A 426 -35.83 -57.10 27.70
CA ALA A 426 -36.74 -58.09 27.15
C ALA A 426 -36.49 -59.50 27.70
N THR A 427 -35.21 -59.92 27.82
CA THR A 427 -34.86 -61.20 28.42
C THR A 427 -35.24 -61.26 29.90
N ALA A 428 -34.98 -60.19 30.67
CA ALA A 428 -35.34 -60.13 32.07
C ALA A 428 -36.85 -60.20 32.30
N LEU A 429 -37.65 -59.53 31.45
CA LEU A 429 -39.10 -59.60 31.50
C LEU A 429 -39.62 -61.01 31.15
N ALA A 430 -39.03 -61.65 30.13
CA ALA A 430 -39.36 -63.03 29.78
C ALA A 430 -39.04 -64.01 30.92
N GLU A 431 -37.89 -63.87 31.58
CA GLU A 431 -37.52 -64.66 32.76
C GLU A 431 -38.48 -64.45 33.93
N GLN A 432 -38.89 -63.19 34.20
CA GLN A 432 -39.88 -62.88 35.24
C GLN A 432 -41.25 -63.50 34.94
N LEU A 433 -41.71 -63.42 33.69
CA LEU A 433 -42.96 -64.07 33.27
C LEU A 433 -42.88 -65.59 33.44
N GLN A 434 -41.76 -66.20 33.04
CA GLN A 434 -41.54 -67.64 33.19
C GLN A 434 -41.52 -68.06 34.66
N ALA A 435 -40.87 -67.29 35.54
CA ALA A 435 -40.85 -67.53 36.97
C ALA A 435 -42.25 -67.42 37.60
N ARG A 436 -43.02 -66.38 37.22
CA ARG A 436 -44.39 -66.19 37.68
C ARG A 436 -45.32 -67.33 37.24
N LEU A 437 -45.22 -67.76 35.98
CA LEU A 437 -46.03 -68.88 35.48
C LEU A 437 -45.64 -70.19 36.17
N SER A 438 -44.35 -70.44 36.38
CA SER A 438 -43.88 -71.64 37.08
C SER A 438 -44.38 -71.71 38.52
N ALA A 439 -44.45 -70.56 39.22
CA ALA A 439 -44.97 -70.49 40.59
C ALA A 439 -46.48 -70.78 40.70
N LEU A 440 -47.26 -70.57 39.63
CA LEU A 440 -48.69 -70.87 39.58
C LEU A 440 -48.99 -72.36 39.37
N VAL A 441 -47.98 -73.15 38.99
CA VAL A 441 -48.16 -74.57 38.68
C VAL A 441 -48.16 -75.38 39.98
N PRO A 442 -49.29 -75.95 40.42
CA PRO A 442 -49.35 -76.76 41.65
C PRO A 442 -48.51 -78.03 41.49
N ALA A 443 -48.08 -78.64 42.60
CA ALA A 443 -47.40 -79.94 42.58
C ALA A 443 -48.35 -81.04 42.05
N GLU A 444 -47.80 -82.09 41.42
CA GLU A 444 -48.63 -83.22 40.98
C GLU A 444 -49.04 -84.07 42.18
N PRO A 445 -50.34 -84.40 42.37
CA PRO A 445 -50.78 -85.22 43.50
C PRO A 445 -50.30 -86.67 43.36
N GLU A 446 -49.68 -87.20 44.42
CA GLU A 446 -49.10 -88.56 44.44
C GLU A 446 -50.16 -89.66 44.33
N VAL A 447 -51.34 -89.46 44.94
CA VAL A 447 -52.46 -90.40 44.94
C VAL A 447 -53.78 -89.64 44.86
N GLY A 448 -54.62 -89.95 43.87
CA GLY A 448 -55.91 -89.29 43.68
C GLY A 448 -55.80 -87.91 43.01
N GLY A 449 -56.20 -87.82 41.74
CA GLY A 449 -56.19 -86.60 40.95
C GLY A 449 -56.79 -86.84 39.57
N MET A 450 -57.30 -85.80 38.92
CA MET A 450 -57.89 -85.87 37.58
C MET A 450 -56.80 -85.76 36.51
N PRO A 451 -56.62 -86.77 35.62
CA PRO A 451 -55.63 -86.68 34.56
C PRO A 451 -56.14 -85.74 33.46
N ILE A 452 -55.37 -84.69 33.17
CA ILE A 452 -55.58 -83.80 32.03
C ILE A 452 -54.53 -84.15 30.99
N ARG A 453 -54.98 -84.44 29.76
CA ARG A 453 -54.11 -84.67 28.61
C ARG A 453 -54.21 -83.49 27.67
N VAL A 454 -53.07 -82.99 27.19
CA VAL A 454 -53.01 -81.90 26.23
C VAL A 454 -52.24 -82.39 25.01
N GLN A 455 -52.84 -82.29 23.83
CA GLN A 455 -52.24 -82.69 22.58
C GLN A 455 -51.72 -81.47 21.84
N TRP A 456 -50.40 -81.40 21.64
CA TRP A 456 -49.73 -80.34 20.91
C TRP A 456 -50.11 -80.34 19.42
N PRO A 457 -50.10 -79.18 18.74
CA PRO A 457 -50.48 -79.09 17.32
C PRO A 457 -49.52 -79.85 16.40
N HIS A 458 -48.28 -80.09 16.84
CA HIS A 458 -47.23 -80.81 16.11
C HIS A 458 -47.09 -82.29 16.52
N GLY A 459 -48.10 -82.86 17.19
CA GLY A 459 -48.22 -84.30 17.42
C GLY A 459 -47.62 -84.85 18.71
N GLY A 460 -47.01 -84.01 19.56
CA GLY A 460 -46.64 -84.42 20.91
C GLY A 460 -47.83 -84.38 21.90
N GLN A 461 -47.67 -85.01 23.05
CA GLN A 461 -48.71 -85.04 24.08
C GLN A 461 -48.11 -84.80 25.47
N LEU A 462 -48.80 -84.00 26.26
CA LEU A 462 -48.50 -83.72 27.65
C LEU A 462 -49.62 -84.33 28.53
N GLN A 463 -49.26 -84.94 29.66
CA GLN A 463 -50.24 -85.46 30.61
C GLN A 463 -49.78 -85.18 32.03
N ARG A 464 -50.69 -84.69 32.85
CA ARG A 464 -50.47 -84.50 34.29
C ARG A 464 -51.77 -84.63 35.07
N ARG A 465 -51.67 -85.00 36.35
CA ARG A 465 -52.80 -85.01 37.28
C ARG A 465 -52.97 -83.67 37.98
N PHE A 466 -54.21 -83.22 38.12
CA PHE A 466 -54.59 -82.03 38.88
C PHE A 466 -55.63 -82.40 39.96
N GLU A 467 -55.62 -81.67 41.07
CA GLU A 467 -56.69 -81.77 42.06
C GLU A 467 -58.00 -81.19 41.51
N ALA A 468 -59.14 -81.60 42.08
CA ALA A 468 -60.47 -81.15 41.65
C ALA A 468 -60.62 -79.61 41.76
N GLY A 469 -60.05 -79.03 42.82
CA GLY A 469 -60.06 -77.58 43.08
C GLY A 469 -58.96 -76.79 42.36
N ALA A 470 -58.11 -77.43 41.55
CA ALA A 470 -57.14 -76.71 40.74
C ALA A 470 -57.86 -75.82 39.72
N THR A 471 -57.37 -74.61 39.47
CA THR A 471 -58.03 -73.67 38.55
C THR A 471 -57.56 -73.86 37.10
N LEU A 472 -58.36 -73.41 36.14
CA LEU A 472 -57.98 -73.40 34.73
C LEU A 472 -56.75 -72.52 34.45
N GLU A 473 -56.51 -71.47 35.26
CA GLU A 473 -55.28 -70.69 35.24
C GLU A 473 -54.04 -71.54 35.55
N GLN A 474 -54.12 -72.44 36.53
CA GLN A 474 -53.04 -73.34 36.90
C GLN A 474 -52.77 -74.39 35.80
N VAL A 475 -53.83 -74.90 35.16
CA VAL A 475 -53.69 -75.81 34.01
C VAL A 475 -53.05 -75.07 32.82
N ARG A 476 -53.46 -73.82 32.55
CA ARG A 476 -52.87 -72.99 31.50
C ARG A 476 -51.41 -72.66 31.79
N ALA A 477 -51.06 -72.30 33.02
CA ALA A 477 -49.68 -72.05 33.44
C ALA A 477 -48.78 -73.29 33.26
N TRP A 478 -49.29 -74.48 33.61
CA TRP A 478 -48.57 -75.73 33.37
C TRP A 478 -48.33 -75.99 31.89
N VAL A 479 -49.35 -75.76 31.07
CA VAL A 479 -49.26 -75.93 29.63
C VAL A 479 -48.25 -74.97 29.00
N VAL A 480 -48.21 -73.70 29.43
CA VAL A 480 -47.21 -72.74 28.93
C VAL A 480 -45.80 -73.12 29.36
N THR A 481 -45.61 -73.47 30.63
CA THR A 481 -44.29 -73.81 31.17
C THR A 481 -43.73 -75.14 30.64
N ALA A 482 -44.59 -76.09 30.28
CA ALA A 482 -44.20 -77.37 29.71
C ALA A 482 -44.10 -77.37 28.17
N TYR A 483 -44.35 -76.23 27.52
CA TYR A 483 -44.20 -76.11 26.07
C TYR A 483 -42.72 -76.14 25.67
N PRO A 484 -42.33 -76.90 24.64
CA PRO A 484 -40.95 -76.93 24.20
C PRO A 484 -40.49 -75.54 23.73
N ALA A 485 -39.36 -75.07 24.24
CA ALA A 485 -38.74 -73.81 23.79
C ALA A 485 -38.40 -73.86 22.28
N ASP A 486 -38.08 -75.05 21.77
CA ASP A 486 -37.72 -75.29 20.36
C ASP A 486 -38.92 -75.66 19.47
N ALA A 487 -40.16 -75.48 19.96
CA ALA A 487 -41.34 -75.78 19.17
C ALA A 487 -41.43 -74.83 17.95
N PRO A 488 -41.87 -75.32 16.78
CA PRO A 488 -41.89 -74.56 15.53
C PRO A 488 -42.88 -73.37 15.53
N THR A 489 -43.71 -73.24 16.55
CA THR A 489 -44.65 -72.13 16.71
C THR A 489 -44.58 -71.63 18.15
N PRO A 490 -44.10 -70.41 18.43
CA PRO A 490 -44.07 -69.91 19.80
C PRO A 490 -45.52 -69.83 20.34
N LEU A 491 -45.73 -70.25 21.58
CA LEU A 491 -47.00 -69.99 22.26
C LEU A 491 -47.13 -68.48 22.44
N THR A 492 -47.96 -67.86 21.61
CA THR A 492 -48.44 -66.50 21.87
C THR A 492 -49.31 -66.51 23.12
N GLU A 493 -49.35 -65.40 23.86
CA GLU A 493 -50.21 -65.26 25.06
C GLU A 493 -51.69 -65.63 24.78
N ALA A 494 -52.14 -65.51 23.52
CA ALA A 494 -53.52 -65.75 23.08
C ALA A 494 -53.82 -67.18 22.56
N PHE A 495 -53.26 -68.25 23.13
CA PHE A 495 -53.70 -69.61 22.77
C PHE A 495 -54.98 -70.01 23.52
N VAL A 496 -55.85 -70.77 22.85
CA VAL A 496 -57.07 -71.33 23.45
C VAL A 496 -56.94 -72.85 23.52
N LEU A 497 -57.17 -73.43 24.69
CA LEU A 497 -57.28 -74.90 24.81
C LEU A 497 -58.73 -75.29 24.64
N LYS A 498 -59.00 -76.25 23.76
CA LYS A 498 -60.34 -76.77 23.50
C LYS A 498 -60.43 -78.24 23.85
N THR A 499 -61.50 -78.66 24.52
CA THR A 499 -61.74 -80.10 24.69
C THR A 499 -62.01 -80.77 23.35
N ARG A 500 -61.49 -81.99 23.15
CA ARG A 500 -61.76 -82.79 21.95
C ARG A 500 -63.28 -83.02 21.84
N PRO A 501 -63.92 -82.68 20.71
CA PRO A 501 -65.35 -82.83 20.56
C PRO A 501 -65.73 -84.32 20.65
N VAL A 502 -66.59 -84.65 21.61
CA VAL A 502 -67.28 -85.95 21.73
C VAL A 502 -68.74 -85.71 21.34
N PRO A 503 -69.38 -86.60 20.56
CA PRO A 503 -70.79 -86.42 20.19
C PRO A 503 -71.67 -86.24 21.43
N GLY A 504 -72.34 -85.08 21.55
CA GLY A 504 -73.24 -84.77 22.66
C GLY A 504 -72.65 -83.93 23.82
N THR A 505 -71.35 -83.57 23.80
CA THR A 505 -70.71 -82.78 24.87
C THR A 505 -70.22 -81.41 24.35
N PRO A 506 -70.53 -80.29 25.02
CA PRO A 506 -70.06 -78.97 24.59
C PRO A 506 -68.53 -78.85 24.70
N THR A 507 -67.90 -78.23 23.70
CA THR A 507 -66.48 -77.90 23.72
C THR A 507 -66.22 -76.76 24.69
N ILE A 508 -65.31 -76.97 25.64
CA ILE A 508 -64.92 -75.95 26.62
C ILE A 508 -63.67 -75.27 26.09
N LYS A 509 -63.70 -73.94 26.03
CA LYS A 509 -62.56 -73.10 25.66
C LYS A 509 -61.92 -72.60 26.95
N LEU A 510 -60.66 -72.91 27.17
CA LEU A 510 -59.89 -72.32 28.27
C LEU A 510 -59.25 -71.04 27.72
N ASP A 511 -59.70 -69.89 28.21
CA ASP A 511 -59.22 -68.55 27.86
C ASP A 511 -59.16 -67.66 29.12
N GLU A 512 -58.92 -66.36 28.98
CA GLU A 512 -58.82 -65.48 30.16
C GLU A 512 -60.14 -65.33 30.92
N SER A 513 -61.28 -65.54 30.27
CA SER A 513 -62.61 -65.30 30.85
C SER A 513 -63.00 -66.35 31.90
N ASN A 514 -62.34 -67.51 31.91
CA ASN A 514 -62.64 -68.61 32.84
C ASN A 514 -61.45 -69.05 33.71
N ARG A 515 -60.46 -68.17 33.89
CA ARG A 515 -59.22 -68.46 34.64
C ARG A 515 -59.42 -69.02 36.06
N LEU A 516 -60.48 -68.57 36.76
CA LEU A 516 -60.78 -68.97 38.14
C LEU A 516 -61.66 -70.22 38.27
N VAL A 517 -62.21 -70.73 37.16
CA VAL A 517 -63.05 -71.93 37.18
C VAL A 517 -62.17 -73.13 37.55
N THR A 518 -62.69 -74.03 38.37
CA THR A 518 -61.96 -75.23 38.79
C THR A 518 -62.00 -76.34 37.74
N VAL A 519 -61.05 -77.28 37.78
CA VAL A 519 -60.99 -78.45 36.88
C VAL A 519 -62.26 -79.30 36.97
N GLU A 520 -62.85 -79.40 38.15
CA GLU A 520 -64.12 -80.12 38.37
C GLU A 520 -65.32 -79.39 37.76
N GLU A 521 -65.46 -78.08 38.00
CA GLU A 521 -66.54 -77.26 37.43
C GLU A 521 -66.46 -77.20 35.90
N ALA A 522 -65.23 -77.21 35.37
CA ALA A 522 -64.98 -77.28 33.94
C ALA A 522 -65.13 -78.70 33.36
N GLY A 523 -65.48 -79.72 34.14
CA GLY A 523 -65.77 -81.07 33.64
C GLY A 523 -64.62 -81.73 32.85
N LEU A 524 -63.36 -81.37 33.13
CA LEU A 524 -62.19 -81.79 32.33
C LEU A 524 -61.74 -83.25 32.58
N ARG A 525 -62.51 -84.02 33.38
CA ARG A 525 -62.15 -85.37 33.81
C ARG A 525 -61.98 -86.33 32.63
N GLY A 526 -60.73 -86.74 32.38
CA GLY A 526 -60.39 -87.73 31.34
C GLY A 526 -60.48 -87.21 29.91
N GLN A 527 -60.67 -85.90 29.71
CA GLN A 527 -60.71 -85.31 28.38
C GLN A 527 -59.31 -84.99 27.85
N THR A 528 -59.19 -84.99 26.52
CA THR A 528 -57.98 -84.50 25.83
C THR A 528 -58.25 -83.07 25.37
N LEU A 529 -57.44 -82.13 25.85
CA LEU A 529 -57.39 -80.76 25.39
C LEU A 529 -56.55 -80.71 24.11
N MET A 530 -57.04 -80.01 23.10
CA MET A 530 -56.35 -79.72 21.86
C MET A 530 -56.01 -78.24 21.82
N PHE A 531 -54.83 -77.94 21.28
CA PHE A 531 -54.47 -76.56 20.98
C PHE A 531 -55.32 -76.02 19.86
N ASP A 532 -55.86 -74.82 20.07
CA ASP A 532 -56.37 -74.02 19.01
C ASP A 532 -55.58 -72.70 18.93
N LEU A 533 -54.81 -72.58 17.86
CA LEU A 533 -54.04 -71.39 17.53
C LEU A 533 -54.85 -70.42 16.64
N SER A 534 -56.16 -70.65 16.43
CA SER A 534 -57.01 -69.81 15.56
C SER A 534 -57.34 -68.41 16.10
N GLY A 535 -56.63 -67.94 17.12
CA GLY A 535 -56.71 -66.57 17.62
C GLY A 535 -55.42 -65.79 17.35
N GLY A 536 -55.17 -65.42 16.10
CA GLY A 536 -53.95 -64.66 15.73
C GLY A 536 -53.82 -64.37 14.23
N CYS A 537 -54.81 -63.72 13.64
CA CYS A 537 -54.63 -62.85 12.48
C CYS A 537 -55.55 -61.64 12.78
N PRO A 538 -55.05 -60.39 12.79
CA PRO A 538 -53.90 -59.86 12.06
C PRO A 538 -52.53 -60.16 12.66
#